data_AF-A0A1X0IKS2-F1
#
_entry.id   AF-A0A1X0IKS2-F1
#
_cell.length_a   1.000
_cell.length_b   1.000
_cell.length_c   1.000
_cell.angle_alpha   90.00
_cell.angle_beta   90.00
_cell.angle_gamma   90.00
#
_symmetry.space_group_name_H-M   'P 1'
#
loop_
_entity.id
_entity.type
_entity.pdbx_description
1 polymer ?
#
loop_
_entity_poly.entity_id
_entity_poly.type
_entity_poly.pdbx_seq_one_letter_code
_entity_poly.pdbx_strand_id
1 'polypeptide(L)'
;MIGGKSLRRAVIAGCGVALTTSACAFQGVNSLPLPGTVGRGSDADVYHAEVANIATLEPNSPVMMNDVVVGSVRKLTVKNWHADVEFSVKPDVVVPANAVVSVGQTSLLGSMHLSLNTPIGQPPSGKLNPGATISLNASSTYPTTEQTLASLAAVVNGGGLGQIGDVIHNFSTAVHGNEAAFRDLITRLDTFVGTLDAQRDNIVSVIQSLNRMTSTFAGQRDDLTRALQKIPPAIDVLVKERPTLTTALRKLGTFSETANTLVNESQADLVANLKNLEPAFKAFADVGPDLDALLEYAVHFPFTQSFMDRAIRGDYYNLFAVIDLTVPRLKRTLMLGTRWGDAKAQLIPAPGDPAFLNYTYDPLKTGVTPPPPDVFDDNPPQAPPPAAIAAAGPILPLVPPSPVAPPGSQIYTREQLAATGVQPIFAGPYGAQGNPPASMPPAPPTGGGG
;
A
#
# COMPACT_ATOMS: atom_id res chain seq x y z
N MET A 1 5.70 -46.86 -60.34
CA MET A 1 6.20 -45.52 -59.94
C MET A 1 5.47 -44.96 -58.70
N ILE A 2 5.33 -45.73 -57.61
CA ILE A 2 4.52 -45.33 -56.44
C ILE A 2 5.36 -44.93 -55.19
N GLY A 3 6.65 -45.31 -55.13
CA GLY A 3 7.50 -45.06 -53.95
C GLY A 3 8.01 -43.62 -53.77
N GLY A 4 7.98 -42.77 -54.80
CA GLY A 4 8.58 -41.42 -54.73
C GLY A 4 7.76 -40.40 -53.92
N LYS A 5 6.43 -40.57 -53.84
CA LYS A 5 5.54 -39.62 -53.15
C LYS A 5 5.49 -39.83 -51.63
N SER A 6 5.63 -41.06 -51.15
CA SER A 6 5.70 -41.37 -49.72
C SER A 6 7.03 -40.91 -49.11
N LEU A 7 8.15 -41.11 -49.82
CA LEU A 7 9.48 -40.68 -49.37
C LEU A 7 9.57 -39.15 -49.25
N ARG A 8 9.04 -38.39 -50.22
CA ARG A 8 8.99 -36.93 -50.15
C ARG A 8 8.17 -36.41 -48.97
N ARG A 9 7.02 -37.04 -48.68
CA ARG A 9 6.18 -36.66 -47.54
C ARG A 9 6.86 -36.96 -46.19
N ALA A 10 7.56 -38.09 -46.09
CA ALA A 10 8.33 -38.44 -44.90
C ALA A 10 9.50 -37.48 -44.65
N VAL A 11 10.20 -37.06 -45.70
CA VAL A 11 11.30 -36.06 -45.60
C VAL A 11 10.77 -34.69 -45.19
N ILE A 12 9.64 -34.24 -45.76
CA ILE A 12 9.03 -32.95 -45.38
C ILE A 12 8.54 -32.97 -43.92
N ALA A 13 7.88 -34.05 -43.50
CA ALA A 13 7.46 -34.22 -42.11
C ALA A 13 8.67 -34.27 -41.16
N GLY A 14 9.72 -35.00 -41.53
CA GLY A 14 10.96 -35.09 -40.74
C GLY A 14 11.68 -33.74 -40.60
N CYS A 15 11.79 -32.97 -41.68
CA CYS A 15 12.34 -31.61 -41.63
C CYS A 15 11.48 -30.66 -40.80
N GLY A 16 10.14 -30.77 -40.89
CA GLY A 16 9.22 -29.99 -40.06
C GLY A 16 9.43 -30.24 -38.57
N VAL A 17 9.51 -31.51 -38.17
CA VAL A 17 9.78 -31.89 -36.77
C VAL A 17 11.14 -31.38 -36.32
N ALA A 18 12.20 -31.60 -37.11
CA ALA A 18 13.56 -31.17 -36.76
C ALA A 18 13.70 -29.64 -36.61
N LEU A 19 13.00 -28.86 -37.44
CA LEU A 19 12.98 -27.40 -37.34
C LEU A 19 12.20 -26.91 -36.11
N THR A 20 11.08 -27.55 -35.78
CA THR A 20 10.31 -27.18 -34.58
C THR A 20 11.01 -27.57 -33.27
N THR A 21 11.74 -28.68 -33.22
CA THR A 21 12.45 -29.12 -32.00
C THR A 21 13.74 -28.33 -31.74
N SER A 22 14.42 -27.88 -32.79
CA SER A 22 15.65 -27.08 -32.65
C SER A 22 15.36 -25.63 -32.24
N ALA A 23 14.19 -25.09 -32.61
CA ALA A 23 13.77 -23.75 -32.22
C ALA A 23 13.55 -23.58 -30.69
N CYS A 24 13.20 -24.65 -29.97
CA CYS A 24 12.94 -24.59 -28.53
C CYS A 24 14.18 -24.68 -27.64
N ALA A 25 15.34 -25.07 -28.18
CA ALA A 25 16.58 -25.25 -27.40
C ALA A 25 17.37 -23.94 -27.23
N PHE A 26 17.09 -22.92 -28.04
CA PHE A 26 17.80 -21.65 -27.98
C PHE A 26 17.10 -20.70 -26.99
N GLN A 27 17.78 -20.38 -25.89
CA GLN A 27 17.27 -19.49 -24.83
C GLN A 27 18.02 -18.16 -24.81
N GLY A 28 18.46 -17.70 -25.98
CA GLY A 28 19.25 -16.48 -26.16
C GLY A 28 20.75 -16.76 -26.28
N VAL A 29 21.52 -15.70 -26.56
CA VAL A 29 22.98 -15.81 -26.79
C VAL A 29 23.73 -16.39 -25.60
N ASN A 30 23.22 -16.18 -24.37
CA ASN A 30 23.84 -16.67 -23.14
C ASN A 30 23.66 -18.19 -22.94
N SER A 31 22.74 -18.86 -23.65
CA SER A 31 22.61 -20.32 -23.56
C SER A 31 23.74 -21.07 -24.29
N LEU A 32 24.56 -20.37 -25.07
CA LEU A 32 25.71 -20.95 -25.75
C LEU A 32 26.98 -20.83 -24.89
N PRO A 33 27.89 -21.83 -24.96
CA PRO A 33 29.20 -21.69 -24.36
C PRO A 33 30.00 -20.58 -25.01
N LEU A 34 30.36 -19.57 -24.22
CA LEU A 34 31.27 -18.53 -24.66
C LEU A 34 32.69 -19.12 -24.86
N PRO A 35 33.42 -18.69 -25.91
CA PRO A 35 34.82 -19.06 -26.08
C PRO A 35 35.63 -18.69 -24.83
N GLY A 36 36.45 -19.62 -24.34
CA GLY A 36 37.29 -19.40 -23.16
C GLY A 36 36.62 -19.71 -21.80
N THR A 37 35.37 -20.15 -21.79
CA THR A 37 34.71 -20.61 -20.55
C THR A 37 35.29 -21.93 -20.05
N VAL A 38 35.56 -21.98 -18.75
CA VAL A 38 36.15 -23.15 -18.08
C VAL A 38 35.08 -24.18 -17.74
N GLY A 39 35.42 -25.47 -17.85
CA GLY A 39 34.53 -26.56 -17.44
C GLY A 39 33.33 -26.77 -18.37
N ARG A 40 33.42 -26.42 -19.66
CA ARG A 40 32.36 -26.63 -20.67
C ARG A 40 32.59 -27.82 -21.60
N GLY A 41 33.68 -28.57 -21.42
CA GLY A 41 33.98 -29.79 -22.18
C GLY A 41 32.92 -30.87 -21.99
N SER A 42 32.92 -31.88 -22.87
CA SER A 42 32.02 -33.05 -22.77
C SER A 42 32.34 -33.96 -21.58
N ASP A 43 33.54 -33.81 -21.03
CA ASP A 43 34.09 -34.50 -19.85
C ASP A 43 33.92 -33.70 -18.55
N ALA A 44 33.30 -32.52 -18.58
CA ALA A 44 33.10 -31.71 -17.38
C ALA A 44 32.01 -32.26 -16.46
N ASP A 45 32.29 -32.33 -15.17
CA ASP A 45 31.33 -32.74 -14.15
C ASP A 45 30.28 -31.65 -13.94
N VAL A 46 29.02 -32.03 -13.83
CA VAL A 46 27.88 -31.11 -13.64
C VAL A 46 27.33 -31.27 -12.23
N TYR A 47 26.95 -30.16 -11.59
CA TYR A 47 26.39 -30.12 -10.25
C TYR A 47 25.24 -29.10 -10.19
N HIS A 48 24.43 -29.19 -9.14
CA HIS A 48 23.36 -28.23 -8.87
C HIS A 48 23.61 -27.53 -7.53
N ALA A 49 23.18 -26.27 -7.41
CA ALA A 49 23.13 -25.56 -6.15
C ALA A 49 21.82 -24.78 -6.04
N GLU A 50 21.12 -24.97 -4.93
CA GLU A 50 19.94 -24.17 -4.59
C GLU A 50 20.41 -22.90 -3.87
N VAL A 51 20.05 -21.72 -4.38
CA VAL A 51 20.46 -20.42 -3.83
C VAL A 51 19.25 -19.50 -3.67
N ALA A 52 19.14 -18.84 -2.52
CA ALA A 52 18.01 -17.96 -2.22
C ALA A 52 17.94 -16.74 -3.16
N ASN A 53 19.09 -16.15 -3.48
CA ASN A 53 19.19 -15.00 -4.36
C ASN A 53 20.47 -15.07 -5.21
N ILE A 54 20.33 -15.03 -6.53
CA ILE A 54 21.46 -15.07 -7.45
C ILE A 54 21.98 -13.68 -7.84
N ALA A 55 21.38 -12.61 -7.33
CA ALA A 55 21.63 -11.23 -7.74
C ALA A 55 21.63 -11.09 -9.27
N THR A 56 22.78 -10.76 -9.87
CA THR A 56 23.01 -10.62 -11.31
C THR A 56 23.86 -11.76 -11.88
N LEU A 57 23.80 -12.97 -11.31
CA LEU A 57 24.48 -14.15 -11.85
C LEU A 57 23.84 -14.57 -13.18
N GLU A 58 24.69 -14.89 -14.16
CA GLU A 58 24.26 -15.22 -15.52
C GLU A 58 24.85 -16.57 -15.97
N PRO A 59 24.26 -17.21 -16.99
CA PRO A 59 24.93 -18.31 -17.68
C PRO A 59 26.30 -17.86 -18.19
N ASN A 60 27.30 -18.75 -18.13
CA ASN A 60 28.72 -18.49 -18.40
C ASN A 60 29.48 -17.73 -17.30
N SER A 61 28.82 -17.26 -16.23
CA SER A 61 29.52 -16.75 -15.06
C SER A 61 30.52 -17.78 -14.53
N PRO A 62 31.72 -17.35 -14.07
CA PRO A 62 32.74 -18.27 -13.60
C PRO A 62 32.30 -18.96 -12.31
N VAL A 63 32.69 -20.23 -12.18
CA VAL A 63 32.63 -20.97 -10.91
C VAL A 63 34.05 -21.01 -10.36
N MET A 64 34.21 -20.52 -9.14
CA MET A 64 35.51 -20.39 -8.49
C MET A 64 35.59 -21.28 -7.27
N MET A 65 36.73 -21.91 -7.04
CA MET A 65 37.06 -22.63 -5.81
C MET A 65 38.38 -22.06 -5.31
N ASN A 66 38.40 -21.55 -4.08
CA ASN A 66 39.53 -20.80 -3.51
C ASN A 66 40.04 -19.70 -4.47
N ASP A 67 39.13 -18.90 -5.03
CA ASP A 67 39.39 -17.81 -5.98
C ASP A 67 40.01 -18.21 -7.33
N VAL A 68 40.07 -19.51 -7.63
CA VAL A 68 40.53 -20.04 -8.92
C VAL A 68 39.33 -20.49 -9.74
N VAL A 69 39.26 -20.05 -11.01
CA VAL A 69 38.20 -20.47 -11.94
C VAL A 69 38.36 -21.94 -12.29
N VAL A 70 37.44 -22.76 -11.76
CA VAL A 70 37.39 -24.21 -11.96
C VAL A 70 36.26 -24.64 -12.89
N GLY A 71 35.33 -23.72 -13.20
CA GLY A 71 34.13 -24.04 -13.93
C GLY A 71 33.35 -22.84 -14.44
N SER A 72 32.11 -23.09 -14.85
CA SER A 72 31.16 -22.04 -15.25
C SER A 72 29.71 -22.46 -15.01
N VAL A 73 28.85 -21.47 -14.75
CA VAL A 73 27.40 -21.65 -14.64
C VAL A 73 26.85 -22.01 -16.00
N ARG A 74 26.04 -23.08 -16.09
CA ARG A 74 25.39 -23.53 -17.34
C ARG A 74 24.00 -22.96 -17.48
N LYS A 75 23.16 -23.17 -16.47
CA LYS A 75 21.73 -22.87 -16.52
C LYS A 75 21.24 -22.40 -15.15
N LEU A 76 20.29 -21.49 -15.18
CA LEU A 76 19.61 -20.97 -14.01
C LEU A 76 18.13 -21.26 -14.18
N THR A 77 17.52 -21.93 -13.21
CA THR A 77 16.08 -22.16 -13.17
C THR A 77 15.53 -21.75 -11.83
N VAL A 78 14.24 -21.39 -11.77
CA VAL A 78 13.57 -21.08 -10.52
C VAL A 78 12.75 -22.27 -10.09
N LYS A 79 12.93 -22.72 -8.84
CA LYS A 79 12.23 -23.85 -8.24
C LYS A 79 11.86 -23.46 -6.82
N ASN A 80 10.60 -23.62 -6.42
CA ASN A 80 10.14 -23.36 -5.04
C ASN A 80 10.66 -22.03 -4.43
N TRP A 81 10.56 -20.93 -5.19
CA TRP A 81 11.01 -19.58 -4.77
C TRP A 81 12.51 -19.40 -4.51
N HIS A 82 13.36 -20.33 -4.95
CA HIS A 82 14.81 -20.16 -4.99
C HIS A 82 15.35 -20.51 -6.37
N ALA A 83 16.60 -20.14 -6.65
CA ALA A 83 17.26 -20.50 -7.89
C ALA A 83 17.91 -21.88 -7.76
N ASP A 84 17.67 -22.76 -8.72
CA ASP A 84 18.49 -23.94 -8.97
C ASP A 84 19.52 -23.57 -10.03
N VAL A 85 20.78 -23.52 -9.61
CA VAL A 85 21.93 -23.17 -10.43
C VAL A 85 22.62 -24.45 -10.88
N GLU A 86 22.50 -24.78 -12.16
CA GLU A 86 23.27 -25.83 -12.80
C GLU A 86 24.63 -25.26 -13.21
N PHE A 87 25.70 -25.86 -12.73
CA PHE A 87 27.05 -25.43 -13.03
C PHE A 87 27.95 -26.62 -13.34
N SER A 88 29.03 -26.38 -14.06
CA SER A 88 30.01 -27.42 -14.35
C SER A 88 31.41 -27.03 -13.97
N VAL A 89 32.18 -28.06 -13.65
CA VAL A 89 33.54 -27.98 -13.15
C VAL A 89 34.42 -28.87 -14.02
N LYS A 90 35.68 -28.49 -14.22
CA LYS A 90 36.65 -29.36 -14.91
C LYS A 90 36.78 -30.73 -14.21
N PRO A 91 37.00 -31.83 -14.95
CA PRO A 91 37.05 -33.18 -14.37
C PRO A 91 38.26 -33.44 -13.44
N ASP A 92 39.30 -32.62 -13.53
CA ASP A 92 40.49 -32.72 -12.68
C ASP A 92 40.31 -32.07 -11.30
N VAL A 93 39.21 -31.34 -11.08
CA VAL A 93 38.94 -30.62 -9.83
C VAL A 93 38.03 -31.47 -8.93
N VAL A 94 38.53 -31.79 -7.74
CA VAL A 94 37.76 -32.51 -6.73
C VAL A 94 36.91 -31.53 -5.93
N VAL A 95 35.60 -31.58 -6.09
CA VAL A 95 34.64 -30.84 -5.26
C VAL A 95 34.44 -31.57 -3.93
N PRO A 96 34.73 -30.95 -2.76
CA PRO A 96 34.49 -31.58 -1.46
C PRO A 96 32.99 -31.84 -1.22
N ALA A 97 32.66 -32.91 -0.50
CA ALA A 97 31.26 -33.23 -0.17
C ALA A 97 30.65 -32.23 0.82
N ASN A 98 31.47 -31.57 1.63
CA ASN A 98 31.06 -30.49 2.52
C ASN A 98 31.16 -29.10 1.88
N ALA A 99 31.26 -28.98 0.56
CA ALA A 99 31.33 -27.69 -0.10
C ALA A 99 30.05 -26.87 0.12
N VAL A 100 30.22 -25.58 0.36
CA VAL A 100 29.19 -24.54 0.40
C VAL A 100 29.30 -23.68 -0.84
N VAL A 101 28.15 -23.15 -1.25
CA VAL A 101 28.05 -22.26 -2.41
C VAL A 101 27.78 -20.84 -1.95
N SER A 102 28.51 -19.88 -2.49
CA SER A 102 28.23 -18.46 -2.25
C SER A 102 28.22 -17.71 -3.56
N VAL A 103 27.19 -16.88 -3.80
CA VAL A 103 27.18 -15.97 -4.95
C VAL A 103 27.92 -14.69 -4.55
N GLY A 104 29.03 -14.41 -5.23
CA GLY A 104 29.89 -13.26 -4.96
C GLY A 104 30.04 -12.35 -6.17
N GLN A 105 30.48 -11.11 -5.93
CA GLN A 105 30.70 -10.11 -6.97
C GLN A 105 32.17 -10.15 -7.44
N THR A 106 32.40 -10.34 -8.73
CA THR A 106 33.75 -10.37 -9.33
C THR A 106 34.22 -8.98 -9.78
N SER A 107 33.30 -8.13 -10.23
CA SER A 107 33.61 -6.77 -10.71
C SER A 107 32.80 -5.73 -9.95
N LEU A 108 33.39 -4.57 -9.70
CA LEU A 108 32.70 -3.41 -9.12
C LEU A 108 31.47 -2.96 -9.95
N LEU A 109 31.41 -3.32 -11.24
CA LEU A 109 30.28 -3.04 -12.12
C LEU A 109 29.17 -4.11 -12.07
N GLY A 110 29.24 -5.06 -11.14
CA GLY A 110 28.12 -5.96 -10.82
C GLY A 110 28.13 -7.31 -11.52
N SER A 111 29.24 -7.75 -12.12
CA SER A 111 29.34 -9.14 -12.60
C SER A 111 29.52 -10.10 -11.42
N MET A 112 28.76 -11.20 -11.42
CA MET A 112 28.76 -12.18 -10.33
C MET A 112 29.46 -13.49 -10.74
N HIS A 113 29.93 -14.22 -9.73
CA HIS A 113 30.48 -15.56 -9.82
C HIS A 113 29.84 -16.47 -8.78
N LEU A 114 29.97 -17.78 -9.03
CA LEU A 114 29.60 -18.80 -8.06
C LEU A 114 30.87 -19.27 -7.35
N SER A 115 30.95 -19.06 -6.04
CA SER A 115 32.05 -19.51 -5.21
C SER A 115 31.71 -20.87 -4.59
N LEU A 116 32.61 -21.83 -4.69
CA LEU A 116 32.47 -23.20 -4.25
C LEU A 116 33.62 -23.50 -3.29
N ASN A 117 33.38 -23.28 -2.00
CA ASN A 117 34.41 -23.37 -0.96
C ASN A 117 33.98 -24.31 0.15
N THR A 118 34.89 -24.62 1.07
CA THR A 118 34.52 -25.30 2.32
C THR A 118 33.99 -24.27 3.34
N PRO A 119 33.17 -24.70 4.32
CA PRO A 119 32.78 -23.85 5.43
C PRO A 119 34.02 -23.27 6.11
N ILE A 120 33.93 -21.99 6.51
CA ILE A 120 35.05 -21.28 7.13
C ILE A 120 35.58 -22.06 8.33
N GLY A 121 36.89 -22.33 8.34
CA GLY A 121 37.57 -23.04 9.41
C GLY A 121 37.42 -24.56 9.41
N GLN A 122 36.80 -25.16 8.39
CA GLN A 122 36.69 -26.61 8.25
C GLN A 122 37.53 -27.13 7.08
N PRO A 123 38.25 -28.26 7.24
CA PRO A 123 38.97 -28.87 6.13
C PRO A 123 37.99 -29.50 5.12
N PRO A 124 38.40 -29.66 3.84
CA PRO A 124 37.62 -30.39 2.84
C PRO A 124 37.45 -31.85 3.26
N SER A 125 36.23 -32.37 3.11
CA SER A 125 35.87 -33.74 3.47
C SER A 125 35.07 -34.41 2.35
N GLY A 126 35.44 -35.65 2.02
CA GLY A 126 34.80 -36.44 0.98
C GLY A 126 34.91 -35.83 -0.42
N LYS A 127 34.16 -36.43 -1.36
CA LYS A 127 33.98 -35.93 -2.72
C LYS A 127 32.49 -35.83 -3.02
N LEU A 128 32.04 -34.70 -3.53
CA LEU A 128 30.68 -34.53 -4.03
C LEU A 128 30.55 -35.31 -5.35
N ASN A 129 29.51 -36.13 -5.46
CA ASN A 129 29.28 -36.89 -6.68
C ASN A 129 28.73 -35.98 -7.79
N PRO A 130 29.14 -36.16 -9.06
CA PRO A 130 28.53 -35.45 -10.17
C PRO A 130 27.00 -35.67 -10.20
N GLY A 131 26.27 -34.61 -10.50
CA GLY A 131 24.80 -34.54 -10.49
C GLY A 131 24.20 -34.25 -9.12
N ALA A 132 25.00 -34.19 -8.05
CA ALA A 132 24.49 -33.86 -6.72
C ALA A 132 24.08 -32.39 -6.61
N THR A 133 23.12 -32.13 -5.72
CA THR A 133 22.61 -30.80 -5.39
C THR A 133 23.15 -30.34 -4.04
N ILE A 134 23.76 -29.16 -4.02
CA ILE A 134 24.11 -28.44 -2.79
C ILE A 134 22.85 -27.72 -2.32
N SER A 135 22.37 -28.08 -1.13
CA SER A 135 21.10 -27.58 -0.59
C SER A 135 21.13 -26.09 -0.27
N LEU A 136 19.96 -25.46 -0.23
CA LEU A 136 19.77 -24.06 0.14
C LEU A 136 20.47 -23.66 1.47
N ASN A 137 20.49 -24.55 2.47
CA ASN A 137 21.15 -24.30 3.76
C ASN A 137 22.67 -24.24 3.70
N ALA A 138 23.26 -24.81 2.65
CA ALA A 138 24.69 -24.76 2.35
C ALA A 138 25.00 -23.71 1.28
N SER A 139 24.08 -22.77 1.05
CA SER A 139 24.21 -21.69 0.08
C SER A 139 24.09 -20.31 0.74
N SER A 140 24.73 -19.30 0.16
CA SER A 140 24.57 -17.91 0.58
C SER A 140 24.81 -16.93 -0.57
N THR A 141 24.51 -15.65 -0.33
CA THR A 141 24.74 -14.57 -1.28
C THR A 141 25.44 -13.45 -0.53
N TYR A 142 26.58 -12.99 -1.04
CA TYR A 142 27.27 -11.85 -0.44
C TYR A 142 26.43 -10.57 -0.60
N PRO A 143 26.47 -9.66 0.38
CA PRO A 143 25.82 -8.35 0.24
C PRO A 143 26.35 -7.62 -1.00
N THR A 144 25.47 -7.02 -1.78
CA THR A 144 25.87 -6.20 -2.92
C THR A 144 26.37 -4.82 -2.47
N THR A 145 27.07 -4.12 -3.35
CA THR A 145 27.49 -2.72 -3.10
C THR A 145 26.27 -1.83 -2.84
N GLU A 146 25.19 -2.04 -3.59
CA GLU A 146 23.92 -1.32 -3.46
C GLU A 146 23.26 -1.60 -2.11
N GLN A 147 23.24 -2.86 -1.66
CA GLN A 147 22.67 -3.23 -0.36
C GLN A 147 23.50 -2.65 0.80
N THR A 148 24.82 -2.60 0.65
CA THR A 148 25.73 -1.99 1.63
C THR A 148 25.52 -0.48 1.69
N LEU A 149 25.41 0.20 0.55
CA LEU A 149 25.10 1.63 0.46
C LEU A 149 23.69 1.93 0.98
N ALA A 150 22.71 1.08 0.72
CA ALA A 150 21.35 1.21 1.25
C ALA A 150 21.33 1.06 2.77
N SER A 151 22.10 0.11 3.31
CA SER A 151 22.25 -0.07 4.76
C SER A 151 22.94 1.14 5.41
N LEU A 152 24.01 1.66 4.78
CA LEU A 152 24.67 2.89 5.24
C LEU A 152 23.72 4.10 5.16
N ALA A 153 22.98 4.25 4.07
CA ALA A 153 21.99 5.31 3.92
C ALA A 153 20.88 5.20 4.95
N ALA A 154 20.41 4.00 5.29
CA ALA A 154 19.44 3.78 6.36
C ALA A 154 20.00 4.19 7.73
N VAL A 155 21.27 3.90 8.01
CA VAL A 155 21.94 4.35 9.24
C VAL A 155 22.13 5.87 9.25
N VAL A 156 22.51 6.47 8.13
CA VAL A 156 22.71 7.92 8.02
C VAL A 156 21.39 8.69 8.13
N ASN A 157 20.35 8.23 7.45
CA ASN A 157 19.03 8.88 7.41
C ASN A 157 18.17 8.54 8.65
N GLY A 158 18.27 7.31 9.17
CA GLY A 158 17.50 6.82 10.31
C GLY A 158 18.24 6.90 11.65
N GLY A 159 19.56 7.12 11.66
CA GLY A 159 20.40 7.11 12.87
C GLY A 159 20.56 8.45 13.59
N GLY A 160 19.65 9.40 13.35
CA GLY A 160 19.58 10.63 14.16
C GLY A 160 20.63 11.70 13.85
N LEU A 161 21.40 11.61 12.75
CA LEU A 161 22.33 12.67 12.35
C LEU A 161 21.62 14.02 12.11
N GLY A 162 20.38 14.00 11.63
CA GLY A 162 19.54 15.20 11.57
C GLY A 162 19.25 15.83 12.94
N GLN A 163 19.15 15.01 14.00
CA GLN A 163 18.85 15.46 15.36
C GLN A 163 20.07 16.05 16.06
N ILE A 164 21.30 15.74 15.61
CA ILE A 164 22.52 16.36 16.14
C ILE A 164 22.53 17.86 15.85
N GLY A 165 22.04 18.27 14.67
CA GLY A 165 21.86 19.68 14.35
C GLY A 165 20.94 20.38 15.35
N ASP A 166 19.80 19.76 15.68
CA ASP A 166 18.83 20.28 16.64
C ASP A 166 19.39 20.31 18.06
N VAL A 167 20.13 19.29 18.49
CA VAL A 167 20.78 19.26 19.81
C VAL A 167 21.84 20.34 19.93
N ILE A 168 22.68 20.53 18.90
CA ILE A 168 23.70 21.59 18.88
C ILE A 168 23.02 22.96 18.85
N HIS A 169 21.95 23.13 18.07
CA HIS A 169 21.22 24.39 18.00
C HIS A 169 20.52 24.71 19.32
N ASN A 170 19.84 23.74 19.94
CA ASN A 170 19.17 23.92 21.23
C ASN A 170 20.18 24.18 22.36
N PHE A 171 21.31 23.48 22.37
CA PHE A 171 22.40 23.74 23.30
C PHE A 171 23.01 25.13 23.09
N SER A 172 23.25 25.51 21.82
CA SER A 172 23.75 26.84 21.49
C SER A 172 22.77 27.91 21.93
N THR A 173 21.48 27.79 21.64
CA THR A 173 20.43 28.72 22.08
C THR A 173 20.28 28.79 23.59
N ALA A 174 20.49 27.70 24.32
CA ALA A 174 20.48 27.71 25.79
C ALA A 174 21.66 28.48 26.37
N VAL A 175 22.81 28.49 25.70
CA VAL A 175 24.03 29.20 26.12
C VAL A 175 24.05 30.65 25.61
N HIS A 176 23.58 30.88 24.39
CA HIS A 176 23.57 32.18 23.72
C HIS A 176 22.50 33.09 24.36
N GLY A 177 22.93 34.21 24.97
CA GLY A 177 22.06 35.12 25.73
C GLY A 177 22.18 34.96 27.25
N ASN A 178 22.85 33.92 27.75
CA ASN A 178 23.09 33.67 29.18
C ASN A 178 24.56 33.86 29.61
N GLU A 179 25.42 34.38 28.72
CA GLU A 179 26.86 34.55 28.99
C GLU A 179 27.12 35.56 30.10
N ALA A 180 26.28 36.59 30.21
CA ALA A 180 26.34 37.56 31.30
C ALA A 180 26.01 36.90 32.65
N ALA A 181 25.04 35.99 32.69
CA ALA A 181 24.65 35.27 33.90
C ALA A 181 25.73 34.26 34.34
N PHE A 182 26.38 33.56 33.39
CA PHE A 182 27.52 32.69 33.69
C PHE A 182 28.73 33.48 34.20
N ARG A 183 29.02 34.63 33.60
CA ARG A 183 30.09 35.53 34.08
C ARG A 183 29.79 36.07 35.48
N ASP A 184 28.55 36.48 35.73
CA ASP A 184 28.09 36.96 37.03
C ASP A 184 28.19 35.86 38.10
N LEU A 185 27.84 34.61 37.78
CA LEU A 185 27.99 33.47 38.69
C LEU A 185 29.46 33.24 39.09
N ILE A 186 30.38 33.28 38.12
CA ILE A 186 31.81 33.11 38.39
C ILE A 186 32.33 34.28 39.25
N THR A 187 31.95 35.51 38.94
CA THR A 187 32.33 36.69 39.73
C THR A 187 31.78 36.64 41.15
N ARG A 188 30.54 36.16 41.34
CA ARG A 188 29.95 35.96 42.67
C ARG A 188 30.65 34.86 43.45
N LEU A 189 31.05 33.77 42.79
CA LEU A 189 31.80 32.69 43.43
C LEU A 189 33.18 33.18 43.88
N ASP A 190 33.87 33.95 43.04
CA ASP A 190 35.16 34.58 43.37
C ASP A 190 35.02 35.58 44.53
N THR A 191 34.00 36.43 44.49
CA THR A 191 33.68 37.38 45.57
C THR A 191 33.39 36.65 46.88
N PHE A 192 32.62 35.55 46.83
CA PHE A 192 32.29 34.75 48.00
C PHE A 192 33.53 34.10 48.60
N VAL A 193 34.36 33.45 47.78
CA VAL A 193 35.60 32.82 48.22
C VAL A 193 36.59 33.85 48.77
N GLY A 194 36.74 35.00 48.10
CA GLY A 194 37.60 36.09 48.56
C GLY A 194 37.11 36.72 49.87
N THR A 195 35.80 36.89 50.05
CA THR A 195 35.22 37.40 51.30
C THR A 195 35.42 36.41 52.45
N LEU A 196 35.30 35.11 52.18
CA LEU A 196 35.54 34.06 53.16
C LEU A 196 37.01 34.00 53.59
N ASP A 197 37.95 34.11 52.65
CA ASP A 197 39.38 34.13 52.95
C ASP A 197 39.77 35.38 53.74
N ALA A 198 39.24 36.56 53.36
CA ALA A 198 39.46 37.80 54.10
C ALA A 198 38.86 37.79 55.52
N GLN A 199 37.83 36.97 55.78
CA GLN A 199 37.23 36.81 57.10
C GLN A 199 37.89 35.74 57.96
N ARG A 200 38.85 34.98 57.42
CA ARG A 200 39.55 33.91 58.15
C ARG A 200 40.21 34.40 59.45
N ASP A 201 40.89 35.53 59.42
CA ASP A 201 41.54 36.09 60.60
C ASP A 201 40.53 36.59 61.64
N ASN A 202 39.38 37.09 61.19
CA ASN A 202 38.27 37.45 62.07
C ASN A 202 37.66 36.20 62.74
N ILE A 203 37.53 35.09 62.01
CA ILE A 203 37.05 33.81 62.58
C ILE A 203 38.04 33.28 63.63
N VAL A 204 39.35 33.34 63.36
CA VAL A 204 40.38 32.95 64.33
C VAL A 204 40.37 33.88 65.55
N SER A 205 40.21 35.19 65.34
CA SER A 205 40.09 36.18 66.41
C SER A 205 38.83 35.97 67.26
N VAL A 206 37.70 35.60 66.65
CA VAL A 206 36.46 35.26 67.35
C VAL A 206 36.63 34.01 68.19
N ILE A 207 37.30 32.97 67.68
CA ILE A 207 37.58 31.75 68.45
C ILE A 207 38.53 32.05 69.63
N GLN A 208 39.58 32.85 69.42
CA GLN A 208 40.49 33.27 70.49
C GLN A 208 39.80 34.18 71.52
N SER A 209 38.90 35.06 71.06
CA SER A 209 38.09 35.93 71.91
C SER A 209 37.04 35.13 72.68
N LEU A 210 36.43 34.10 72.10
CA LEU A 210 35.54 33.15 72.79
C LEU A 210 36.31 32.35 73.84
N ASN A 211 37.55 31.95 73.56
CA ASN A 211 38.38 31.22 74.52
C ASN A 211 38.79 32.12 75.70
N ARG A 212 39.09 33.40 75.44
CA ARG A 212 39.32 34.42 76.49
C ARG A 212 38.03 34.77 77.24
N MET A 213 36.91 34.91 76.55
CA MET A 213 35.60 35.23 77.12
C MET A 213 35.10 34.08 78.01
N THR A 214 35.26 32.82 77.58
CA THR A 214 34.90 31.63 78.39
C THR A 214 35.78 31.49 79.63
N SER A 215 37.06 31.90 79.54
CA SER A 215 37.97 31.99 80.68
C SER A 215 37.57 33.10 81.67
N THR A 216 37.14 34.27 81.18
CA THR A 216 36.69 35.39 82.03
C THR A 216 35.27 35.17 82.61
N PHE A 217 34.37 34.51 81.88
CA PHE A 217 33.01 34.18 82.33
C PHE A 217 32.96 33.07 83.38
N ALA A 218 34.02 32.27 83.50
CA ALA A 218 34.20 31.39 84.66
C ALA A 218 34.43 32.17 85.97
N GLY A 219 34.72 33.48 85.90
CA GLY A 219 35.02 34.34 87.05
C GLY A 219 34.00 35.42 87.43
N GLN A 220 32.95 35.70 86.63
CA GLN A 220 32.02 36.83 86.89
C GLN A 220 30.54 36.48 86.63
N ARG A 221 29.95 35.74 87.57
CA ARG A 221 28.60 35.16 87.45
C ARG A 221 27.44 36.18 87.59
N ASP A 222 27.70 37.37 88.15
CA ASP A 222 26.62 38.33 88.48
C ASP A 222 26.29 39.36 87.37
N ASP A 223 27.14 39.52 86.35
CA ASP A 223 26.88 40.43 85.22
C ASP A 223 25.96 39.83 84.14
N LEU A 224 25.89 38.49 84.05
CA LEU A 224 25.03 37.78 83.10
C LEU A 224 23.53 38.02 83.38
N THR A 225 23.17 38.20 84.64
CA THR A 225 21.79 38.43 85.09
C THR A 225 21.24 39.78 84.60
N ARG A 226 22.10 40.79 84.43
CA ARG A 226 21.70 42.12 83.92
C ARG A 226 21.48 42.17 82.42
N ALA A 227 22.17 41.33 81.64
CA ALA A 227 22.00 41.26 80.19
C ALA A 227 20.63 40.66 79.80
N LEU A 228 20.14 39.69 80.58
CA LEU A 228 18.82 39.06 80.39
C LEU A 228 17.63 40.02 80.60
N GLN A 229 17.85 41.17 81.25
CA GLN A 229 16.81 42.18 81.45
C GLN A 229 16.65 43.19 80.30
N LYS A 230 17.60 43.25 79.33
CA LYS A 230 17.61 44.27 78.25
C LYS A 230 17.27 43.75 76.84
N ILE A 231 17.07 42.44 76.68
CA ILE A 231 16.69 41.81 75.40
C ILE A 231 15.21 42.06 74.99
N PRO A 232 14.22 42.13 75.91
CA PRO A 232 12.80 42.27 75.53
C PRO A 232 12.44 43.45 74.59
N PRO A 233 12.99 44.68 74.73
CA PRO A 233 12.61 45.81 73.87
C PRO A 233 13.02 45.66 72.40
N ALA A 234 14.03 44.84 72.10
CA ALA A 234 14.48 44.60 70.73
C ALA A 234 13.59 43.57 69.99
N ILE A 235 12.99 42.63 70.75
CA ILE A 235 12.00 41.67 70.22
C ILE A 235 10.70 42.41 69.85
N ASP A 236 10.31 43.45 70.60
CA ASP A 236 9.08 44.22 70.33
C ASP A 236 9.09 44.92 68.96
N VAL A 237 10.24 45.39 68.48
CA VAL A 237 10.38 46.00 67.14
C VAL A 237 10.17 44.96 66.04
N LEU A 238 10.69 43.74 66.23
CA LEU A 238 10.51 42.65 65.28
C LEU A 238 9.07 42.14 65.25
N VAL A 239 8.39 42.11 66.41
CA VAL A 239 6.95 41.82 66.51
C VAL A 239 6.12 42.89 65.80
N LYS A 240 6.54 44.16 65.88
CA LYS A 240 5.84 45.30 65.26
C LYS A 240 5.89 45.27 63.72
N GLU A 241 6.95 44.76 63.11
CA GLU A 241 7.10 44.65 61.64
C GLU A 241 6.65 43.32 61.03
N ARG A 242 6.29 42.33 61.87
CA ARG A 242 5.73 41.06 61.42
C ARG A 242 4.53 41.19 60.45
N PRO A 243 3.59 42.14 60.59
CA PRO A 243 2.45 42.29 59.66
C PRO A 243 2.90 42.66 58.24
N THR A 244 3.94 43.49 58.12
CA THR A 244 4.51 43.93 56.84
C THR A 244 5.14 42.75 56.09
N LEU A 245 5.93 41.93 56.79
CA LEU A 245 6.53 40.72 56.23
C LEU A 245 5.49 39.67 55.85
N THR A 246 4.45 39.49 56.68
CA THR A 246 3.35 38.56 56.39
C THR A 246 2.55 39.00 55.16
N THR A 247 2.38 40.32 54.97
CA THR A 247 1.68 40.88 53.81
C THR A 247 2.49 40.69 52.53
N ALA A 248 3.81 40.90 52.57
CA ALA A 248 4.69 40.66 51.44
C ALA A 248 4.67 39.19 51.01
N LEU A 249 4.72 38.26 51.96
CA LEU A 249 4.65 36.81 51.67
C LEU A 249 3.29 36.39 51.12
N ARG A 250 2.19 36.97 51.60
CA ARG A 250 0.85 36.75 51.02
C ARG A 250 0.75 37.25 49.58
N LYS A 251 1.27 38.45 49.30
CA LYS A 251 1.29 39.04 47.95
C LYS A 251 2.10 38.16 46.98
N LEU A 252 3.22 37.58 47.45
CA LEU A 252 4.01 36.63 46.68
C LEU A 252 3.25 35.33 46.41
N GLY A 253 2.51 34.81 47.41
CA GLY A 253 1.63 33.65 47.22
C GLY A 253 0.56 33.89 46.15
N THR A 254 -0.13 35.03 46.21
CA THR A 254 -1.14 35.41 45.18
C THR A 254 -0.51 35.54 43.79
N PHE A 255 0.69 36.12 43.68
CA PHE A 255 1.40 36.19 42.40
C PHE A 255 1.74 34.80 41.85
N SER A 256 2.19 33.88 42.70
CA SER A 256 2.49 32.49 42.30
C SER A 256 1.25 31.73 41.84
N GLU A 257 0.10 31.98 42.46
CA GLU A 257 -1.18 31.35 42.10
C GLU A 257 -1.69 31.85 40.74
N THR A 258 -1.59 33.17 40.49
CA THR A 258 -1.92 33.75 39.18
C THR A 258 -1.01 33.23 38.07
N ALA A 259 0.30 33.11 38.34
CA ALA A 259 1.25 32.57 37.37
C ALA A 259 0.97 31.08 37.06
N ASN A 260 0.67 30.27 38.07
CA ASN A 260 0.30 28.86 37.86
C ASN A 260 -1.02 28.70 37.11
N THR A 261 -2.01 29.56 37.38
CA THR A 261 -3.29 29.55 36.67
C THR A 261 -3.08 29.86 35.19
N LEU A 262 -2.30 30.89 34.87
CA LEU A 262 -1.98 31.26 33.49
C LEU A 262 -1.27 30.13 32.73
N VAL A 263 -0.32 29.44 33.38
CA VAL A 263 0.42 28.32 32.77
C VAL A 263 -0.49 27.10 32.53
N ASN A 264 -1.31 26.74 33.53
CA ASN A 264 -2.20 25.58 33.43
C ASN A 264 -3.35 25.80 32.44
N GLU A 265 -3.96 26.99 32.42
CA GLU A 265 -5.05 27.33 31.49
C GLU A 265 -4.53 27.43 30.04
N SER A 266 -3.37 28.06 29.83
CA SER A 266 -2.76 28.13 28.49
C SER A 266 -2.43 26.75 27.91
N GLN A 267 -1.99 25.80 28.75
CA GLN A 267 -1.75 24.43 28.33
C GLN A 267 -3.06 23.71 27.98
N ALA A 268 -4.10 23.86 28.82
CA ALA A 268 -5.39 23.22 28.61
C ALA A 268 -6.06 23.73 27.32
N ASP A 269 -6.04 25.04 27.08
CA ASP A 269 -6.62 25.66 25.90
C ASP A 269 -5.88 25.27 24.61
N LEU A 270 -4.55 25.20 24.65
CA LEU A 270 -3.76 24.74 23.51
C LEU A 270 -4.09 23.29 23.13
N VAL A 271 -4.18 22.41 24.14
CA VAL A 271 -4.54 21.00 23.93
C VAL A 271 -5.98 20.88 23.43
N ALA A 272 -6.92 21.67 23.97
CA ALA A 272 -8.31 21.69 23.51
C ALA A 272 -8.42 22.16 22.05
N ASN A 273 -7.68 23.20 21.67
CA ASN A 273 -7.65 23.68 20.28
C ASN A 273 -7.08 22.65 19.33
N LEU A 274 -6.00 21.94 19.70
CA LEU A 274 -5.45 20.85 18.88
C LEU A 274 -6.43 19.68 18.73
N LYS A 275 -7.15 19.30 19.81
CA LYS A 275 -8.23 18.30 19.73
C LYS A 275 -9.39 18.75 18.86
N ASN A 276 -9.74 20.04 18.87
CA ASN A 276 -10.81 20.58 18.02
C ASN A 276 -10.42 20.64 16.53
N LEU A 277 -9.13 20.60 16.21
CA LEU A 277 -8.62 20.52 14.83
C LEU A 277 -8.49 19.08 14.33
N GLU A 278 -8.45 18.10 15.23
CA GLU A 278 -8.40 16.66 14.88
C GLU A 278 -9.51 16.24 13.89
N PRO A 279 -10.80 16.63 14.04
CA PRO A 279 -11.85 16.23 13.10
C PRO A 279 -11.63 16.77 11.69
N ALA A 280 -11.07 17.98 11.56
CA ALA A 280 -10.79 18.57 10.26
C ALA A 280 -9.64 17.84 9.55
N PHE A 281 -8.57 17.52 10.28
CA PHE A 281 -7.47 16.72 9.73
C PHE A 281 -7.89 15.28 9.44
N LYS A 282 -8.75 14.70 10.27
CA LYS A 282 -9.32 13.37 10.05
C LYS A 282 -10.22 13.36 8.81
N ALA A 283 -11.10 14.33 8.65
CA ALA A 283 -11.92 14.45 7.44
C ALA A 283 -11.07 14.61 6.17
N PHE A 284 -9.95 15.33 6.26
CA PHE A 284 -9.01 15.43 5.14
C PHE A 284 -8.25 14.12 4.88
N ALA A 285 -7.80 13.44 5.93
CA ALA A 285 -7.13 12.15 5.83
C ALA A 285 -8.06 11.03 5.33
N ASP A 286 -9.33 11.05 5.73
CA ASP A 286 -10.36 10.10 5.30
C ASP A 286 -10.67 10.27 3.79
N VAL A 287 -10.49 11.46 3.22
CA VAL A 287 -10.62 11.72 1.76
C VAL A 287 -9.36 11.35 0.98
N GLY A 288 -8.20 11.25 1.62
CA GLY A 288 -6.92 10.94 0.99
C GLY A 288 -6.92 9.69 0.09
N PRO A 289 -7.47 8.55 0.54
CA PRO A 289 -7.56 7.32 -0.26
C PRO A 289 -8.49 7.43 -1.48
N ASP A 290 -9.45 8.35 -1.46
CA ASP A 290 -10.39 8.56 -2.57
C ASP A 290 -9.90 9.67 -3.51
N LEU A 291 -8.86 10.41 -3.14
CA LEU A 291 -8.40 11.60 -3.86
C LEU A 291 -7.86 11.24 -5.24
N ASP A 292 -7.23 10.07 -5.41
CA ASP A 292 -6.78 9.57 -6.71
C ASP A 292 -7.96 9.30 -7.66
N ALA A 293 -9.00 8.61 -7.16
CA ALA A 293 -10.23 8.35 -7.89
C ALA A 293 -11.01 9.64 -8.18
N LEU A 294 -10.98 10.61 -7.27
CA LEU A 294 -11.61 11.92 -7.43
C LEU A 294 -10.89 12.77 -8.50
N LEU A 295 -9.55 12.74 -8.52
CA LEU A 295 -8.75 13.36 -9.58
C LEU A 295 -8.95 12.66 -10.93
N GLU A 296 -8.98 11.32 -10.95
CA GLU A 296 -9.28 10.54 -12.15
C GLU A 296 -10.67 10.90 -12.69
N TYR A 297 -11.68 10.94 -11.82
CA TYR A 297 -13.05 11.30 -12.18
C TYR A 297 -13.18 12.75 -12.66
N ALA A 298 -12.49 13.69 -12.02
CA ALA A 298 -12.56 15.11 -12.37
C ALA A 298 -12.10 15.39 -13.81
N VAL A 299 -11.10 14.66 -14.29
CA VAL A 299 -10.55 14.84 -15.66
C VAL A 299 -11.41 14.13 -16.72
N HIS A 300 -12.10 13.04 -16.36
CA HIS A 300 -12.85 12.21 -17.30
C HIS A 300 -14.39 12.35 -17.16
N PHE A 301 -14.87 13.25 -16.30
CA PHE A 301 -16.30 13.50 -16.07
C PHE A 301 -17.08 13.68 -17.40
N PRO A 302 -18.22 13.00 -17.59
CA PRO A 302 -18.96 12.18 -16.63
C PRO A 302 -18.59 10.68 -16.61
N PHE A 303 -17.56 10.25 -17.34
CA PHE A 303 -17.24 8.84 -17.55
C PHE A 303 -15.91 8.46 -16.89
N THR A 304 -15.88 7.42 -16.06
CA THR A 304 -14.60 6.91 -15.53
C THR A 304 -13.78 6.24 -16.63
N GLN A 305 -12.46 6.14 -16.48
CA GLN A 305 -11.62 5.39 -17.42
C GLN A 305 -12.11 3.95 -17.56
N SER A 306 -12.53 3.33 -16.44
CA SER A 306 -13.11 1.99 -16.46
C SER A 306 -14.42 1.87 -17.26
N PHE A 307 -15.24 2.94 -17.29
CA PHE A 307 -16.43 2.99 -18.15
C PHE A 307 -16.02 3.08 -19.61
N MET A 308 -15.05 3.93 -19.94
CA MET A 308 -14.52 4.06 -21.30
C MET A 308 -13.99 2.70 -21.80
N ASP A 309 -13.18 2.01 -21.02
CA ASP A 309 -12.56 0.73 -21.40
C ASP A 309 -13.59 -0.42 -21.58
N ARG A 310 -14.71 -0.39 -20.84
CA ARG A 310 -15.70 -1.48 -20.83
C ARG A 310 -16.90 -1.23 -21.73
N ALA A 311 -17.40 0.01 -21.75
CA ALA A 311 -18.62 0.39 -22.45
C ALA A 311 -18.34 0.89 -23.88
N ILE A 312 -17.15 1.45 -24.13
CA ILE A 312 -16.77 1.94 -25.46
C ILE A 312 -15.82 0.93 -26.09
N ARG A 313 -16.38 -0.01 -26.87
CA ARG A 313 -15.60 -0.94 -27.70
C ARG A 313 -15.56 -0.41 -29.13
N GLY A 314 -14.49 0.29 -29.49
CA GLY A 314 -14.32 0.92 -30.80
C GLY A 314 -14.41 2.44 -30.73
N ASP A 315 -14.85 3.08 -31.81
CA ASP A 315 -14.92 4.53 -31.97
C ASP A 315 -16.31 5.14 -31.72
N TYR A 316 -17.31 4.33 -31.35
CA TYR A 316 -18.65 4.80 -31.01
C TYR A 316 -19.31 3.98 -29.88
N TYR A 317 -20.24 4.62 -29.18
CA TYR A 317 -21.19 3.95 -28.29
C TYR A 317 -22.56 4.61 -28.46
N ASN A 318 -23.64 3.84 -28.30
CA ASN A 318 -25.00 4.36 -28.41
C ASN A 318 -25.51 4.79 -27.03
N LEU A 319 -25.85 6.07 -26.89
CA LEU A 319 -26.41 6.64 -25.66
C LEU A 319 -27.88 7.02 -25.88
N PHE A 320 -28.76 6.50 -25.03
CA PHE A 320 -30.11 7.03 -24.86
C PHE A 320 -30.17 7.76 -23.52
N ALA A 321 -30.27 9.10 -23.59
CA ALA A 321 -30.36 9.96 -22.41
C ALA A 321 -31.65 10.77 -22.45
N VAL A 322 -32.39 10.77 -21.34
CA VAL A 322 -33.53 11.66 -21.12
C VAL A 322 -33.10 12.74 -20.14
N ILE A 323 -32.98 13.97 -20.61
CA ILE A 323 -32.58 15.11 -19.80
C ILE A 323 -33.85 15.89 -19.41
N ASP A 324 -34.27 15.74 -18.17
CA ASP A 324 -35.39 16.47 -17.60
C ASP A 324 -34.92 17.81 -17.02
N LEU A 325 -35.17 18.89 -17.75
CA LEU A 325 -34.85 20.28 -17.36
C LEU A 325 -36.08 21.00 -16.77
N THR A 326 -37.10 20.27 -16.32
CA THR A 326 -38.24 20.91 -15.68
C THR A 326 -37.82 21.63 -14.40
N VAL A 327 -38.42 22.79 -14.15
CA VAL A 327 -38.09 23.64 -12.98
C VAL A 327 -38.18 22.85 -11.66
N PRO A 328 -39.20 22.00 -11.41
CA PRO A 328 -39.23 21.21 -10.19
C PRO A 328 -38.07 20.21 -10.08
N ARG A 329 -37.66 19.59 -11.19
CA ARG A 329 -36.52 18.66 -11.21
C ARG A 329 -35.23 19.39 -10.87
N LEU A 330 -34.97 20.55 -11.49
CA LEU A 330 -33.78 21.37 -11.23
C LEU A 330 -33.72 21.85 -9.77
N LYS A 331 -34.85 22.31 -9.23
CA LYS A 331 -34.95 22.74 -7.82
C LYS A 331 -34.65 21.60 -6.83
N ARG A 332 -35.04 20.37 -7.17
CA ARG A 332 -34.86 19.18 -6.32
C ARG A 332 -33.52 18.46 -6.50
N THR A 333 -32.73 18.81 -7.51
CA THR A 333 -31.45 18.14 -7.78
C THR A 333 -30.31 19.15 -7.82
N LEU A 334 -30.08 19.78 -8.97
CA LEU A 334 -28.89 20.60 -9.22
C LEU A 334 -28.83 21.86 -8.34
N MET A 335 -30.00 22.39 -7.96
CA MET A 335 -30.09 23.59 -7.11
C MET A 335 -30.21 23.28 -5.62
N LEU A 336 -30.16 22.00 -5.20
CA LEU A 336 -30.24 21.63 -3.80
C LEU A 336 -29.05 22.18 -3.02
N GLY A 337 -29.30 22.84 -1.89
CA GLY A 337 -28.26 23.56 -1.12
C GLY A 337 -28.05 25.02 -1.55
N THR A 338 -28.68 25.47 -2.64
CA THR A 338 -28.77 26.89 -3.00
C THR A 338 -30.07 27.51 -2.50
N ARG A 339 -30.16 28.85 -2.49
CA ARG A 339 -31.41 29.57 -2.18
C ARG A 339 -32.59 29.27 -3.12
N TRP A 340 -32.33 28.65 -4.26
CA TRP A 340 -33.35 28.25 -5.23
C TRP A 340 -33.71 26.76 -5.13
N GLY A 341 -33.02 26.01 -4.27
CA GLY A 341 -33.28 24.60 -4.03
C GLY A 341 -34.56 24.37 -3.25
N ASP A 342 -35.30 23.35 -3.64
CA ASP A 342 -36.48 22.88 -2.93
C ASP A 342 -36.54 21.34 -2.99
N ALA A 343 -36.18 20.71 -1.87
CA ALA A 343 -36.22 19.26 -1.71
C ALA A 343 -37.64 18.68 -1.81
N LYS A 344 -38.67 19.52 -1.58
CA LYS A 344 -40.08 19.14 -1.63
C LYS A 344 -40.76 19.49 -2.95
N ALA A 345 -40.01 19.98 -3.94
CA ALA A 345 -40.55 20.28 -5.26
C ALA A 345 -41.19 19.02 -5.87
N GLN A 346 -42.46 19.14 -6.23
CA GLN A 346 -43.23 18.05 -6.82
C GLN A 346 -42.79 17.81 -8.26
N LEU A 347 -42.40 16.58 -8.56
CA LEU A 347 -41.93 16.24 -9.89
C LEU A 347 -43.09 15.92 -10.82
N ILE A 348 -42.90 16.28 -12.09
CA ILE A 348 -43.75 15.83 -13.18
C ILE A 348 -43.22 14.45 -13.62
N PRO A 349 -44.09 13.47 -13.93
CA PRO A 349 -43.66 12.15 -14.41
C PRO A 349 -42.86 12.26 -15.69
N ALA A 350 -41.87 11.37 -15.86
CA ALA A 350 -41.08 11.33 -17.08
C ALA A 350 -41.87 10.63 -18.21
N PRO A 351 -41.59 10.92 -19.49
CA PRO A 351 -42.15 10.17 -20.60
C PRO A 351 -41.82 8.66 -20.47
N GLY A 352 -42.83 7.82 -20.20
CA GLY A 352 -42.67 6.38 -19.98
C GLY A 352 -43.12 5.86 -18.60
N ASP A 353 -43.40 6.74 -17.64
CA ASP A 353 -43.98 6.33 -16.34
C ASP A 353 -45.44 5.83 -16.50
N PRO A 354 -45.88 4.82 -15.71
CA PRO A 354 -47.22 4.23 -15.87
C PRO A 354 -48.36 5.25 -15.64
N ALA A 355 -49.27 5.35 -16.60
CA ALA A 355 -50.34 6.35 -16.67
C ALA A 355 -51.38 6.31 -15.53
N PHE A 356 -51.41 5.27 -14.68
CA PHE A 356 -52.35 5.15 -13.56
C PHE A 356 -51.93 5.93 -12.31
N LEU A 357 -50.77 6.58 -12.31
CA LEU A 357 -50.36 7.55 -11.29
C LEU A 357 -51.03 8.93 -11.54
N ASN A 358 -52.35 8.96 -11.69
CA ASN A 358 -53.13 10.20 -11.75
C ASN A 358 -53.15 10.86 -10.37
N TYR A 359 -52.10 11.59 -10.02
CA TYR A 359 -52.08 12.44 -8.84
C TYR A 359 -52.93 13.69 -9.11
N THR A 360 -54.10 13.75 -8.50
CA THR A 360 -54.87 15.00 -8.39
C THR A 360 -54.33 15.83 -7.24
N TYR A 361 -54.04 17.11 -7.49
CA TYR A 361 -53.49 18.05 -6.51
C TYR A 361 -54.54 18.64 -5.54
N ASP A 362 -55.82 18.27 -5.66
CA ASP A 362 -56.91 18.68 -4.76
C ASP A 362 -57.91 17.54 -4.56
N PRO A 363 -57.68 16.62 -3.60
CA PRO A 363 -58.49 15.42 -3.43
C PRO A 363 -59.92 15.68 -2.92
N LEU A 364 -60.25 16.92 -2.55
CA LEU A 364 -61.54 17.29 -1.97
C LEU A 364 -62.58 17.76 -3.01
N LYS A 365 -62.17 17.98 -4.27
CA LYS A 365 -63.08 18.43 -5.35
C LYS A 365 -63.37 17.38 -6.40
N THR A 366 -62.68 16.25 -6.38
CA THR A 366 -62.95 15.12 -7.27
C THR A 366 -64.10 14.31 -6.70
N GLY A 367 -65.25 14.34 -7.37
CA GLY A 367 -66.38 13.47 -7.02
C GLY A 367 -65.96 12.00 -7.08
N VAL A 368 -66.21 11.26 -6.01
CA VAL A 368 -66.02 9.80 -5.98
C VAL A 368 -67.01 9.15 -6.95
N THR A 369 -66.54 8.72 -8.11
CA THR A 369 -67.27 7.74 -8.93
C THR A 369 -67.29 6.42 -8.16
N PRO A 370 -68.48 5.85 -7.87
CA PRO A 370 -68.55 4.54 -7.25
C PRO A 370 -67.93 3.48 -8.18
N PRO A 371 -67.26 2.45 -7.62
CA PRO A 371 -66.64 1.40 -8.41
C PRO A 371 -67.70 0.68 -9.27
N PRO A 372 -67.34 0.23 -10.49
CA PRO A 372 -68.21 -0.61 -11.30
C PRO A 372 -68.55 -1.90 -10.52
N PRO A 373 -69.82 -2.35 -10.51
CA PRO A 373 -70.14 -3.69 -10.02
C PRO A 373 -69.46 -4.73 -10.92
N ASP A 374 -68.99 -5.84 -10.31
CA ASP A 374 -68.40 -7.04 -10.95
C ASP A 374 -66.85 -7.17 -11.01
N VAL A 375 -66.09 -6.52 -10.11
CA VAL A 375 -64.61 -6.69 -10.08
C VAL A 375 -64.16 -7.98 -9.36
N PHE A 376 -65.06 -8.71 -8.73
CA PHE A 376 -64.76 -9.98 -8.07
C PHE A 376 -65.51 -11.12 -8.75
N ASP A 377 -64.95 -11.63 -9.84
CA ASP A 377 -65.34 -12.94 -10.38
C ASP A 377 -64.84 -14.04 -9.42
N ASP A 378 -65.76 -14.88 -8.92
CA ASP A 378 -65.50 -15.98 -7.98
C ASP A 378 -64.75 -17.19 -8.60
N ASN A 379 -64.12 -17.02 -9.77
CA ASN A 379 -63.44 -18.11 -10.48
C ASN A 379 -61.96 -17.76 -10.72
N PRO A 380 -61.00 -18.38 -10.00
CA PRO A 380 -59.58 -18.11 -10.23
C PRO A 380 -59.15 -18.66 -11.60
N PRO A 381 -58.34 -17.93 -12.39
CA PRO A 381 -57.81 -18.45 -13.64
C PRO A 381 -56.90 -19.67 -13.36
N GLN A 382 -57.19 -20.78 -14.04
CA GLN A 382 -56.48 -22.03 -13.92
C GLN A 382 -55.02 -21.89 -14.39
N ALA A 383 -54.06 -22.32 -13.57
CA ALA A 383 -52.64 -22.25 -13.89
C ALA A 383 -52.31 -23.06 -15.15
N PRO A 384 -51.47 -22.53 -16.07
CA PRO A 384 -51.00 -23.31 -17.21
C PRO A 384 -50.14 -24.50 -16.73
N PRO A 385 -50.15 -25.64 -17.46
CA PRO A 385 -49.41 -26.83 -17.07
C PRO A 385 -47.90 -26.56 -17.03
N PRO A 386 -47.15 -27.23 -16.14
CA PRO A 386 -45.72 -27.00 -16.00
C PRO A 386 -45.00 -27.38 -17.30
N ALA A 387 -44.28 -26.43 -17.88
CA ALA A 387 -43.38 -26.70 -19.00
C ALA A 387 -42.32 -27.71 -18.54
N ALA A 388 -42.16 -28.80 -19.30
CA ALA A 388 -41.09 -29.76 -19.07
C ALA A 388 -39.73 -29.06 -19.13
N ILE A 389 -38.91 -29.26 -18.10
CA ILE A 389 -37.54 -28.75 -18.04
C ILE A 389 -36.72 -29.53 -19.08
N ALA A 390 -36.63 -28.99 -20.30
CA ALA A 390 -35.66 -29.47 -21.27
C ALA A 390 -34.26 -29.09 -20.77
N ALA A 391 -33.41 -30.10 -20.60
CA ALA A 391 -32.04 -29.96 -20.13
C ALA A 391 -31.30 -28.86 -20.92
N ALA A 392 -30.82 -27.85 -20.21
CA ALA A 392 -30.03 -26.76 -20.76
C ALA A 392 -28.70 -27.31 -21.31
N GLY A 393 -28.64 -27.49 -22.63
CA GLY A 393 -27.38 -27.46 -23.36
C GLY A 393 -26.78 -26.04 -23.36
N PRO A 394 -25.49 -25.87 -23.71
CA PRO A 394 -24.77 -24.62 -23.55
C PRO A 394 -25.42 -23.47 -24.35
N ILE A 395 -25.54 -22.32 -23.67
CA ILE A 395 -26.18 -21.10 -24.17
C ILE A 395 -25.30 -20.50 -25.28
N LEU A 396 -25.82 -20.39 -26.51
CA LEU A 396 -25.23 -19.60 -27.59
C LEU A 396 -25.66 -18.13 -27.49
N PRO A 397 -24.83 -17.16 -27.91
CA PRO A 397 -25.04 -15.74 -27.64
C PRO A 397 -26.21 -15.14 -28.44
N LEU A 398 -27.11 -14.50 -27.69
CA LEU A 398 -27.99 -13.36 -28.01
C LEU A 398 -28.57 -13.30 -29.45
N VAL A 399 -29.80 -13.78 -29.62
CA VAL A 399 -30.66 -13.39 -30.74
C VAL A 399 -31.16 -11.96 -30.49
N PRO A 400 -31.01 -11.01 -31.43
CA PRO A 400 -31.50 -9.65 -31.25
C PRO A 400 -33.04 -9.62 -31.20
N PRO A 401 -33.65 -8.71 -30.40
CA PRO A 401 -35.10 -8.62 -30.28
C PRO A 401 -35.75 -8.14 -31.58
N SER A 402 -36.98 -8.60 -31.83
CA SER A 402 -37.75 -8.24 -33.03
C SER A 402 -38.03 -6.73 -33.09
N PRO A 403 -37.97 -6.09 -34.27
CA PRO A 403 -38.27 -4.67 -34.39
C PRO A 403 -39.75 -4.39 -34.08
N VAL A 404 -40.00 -3.44 -33.17
CA VAL A 404 -41.34 -2.92 -32.88
C VAL A 404 -41.68 -1.87 -33.95
N ALA A 405 -42.76 -2.08 -34.71
CA ALA A 405 -43.23 -1.10 -35.68
C ALA A 405 -44.16 -0.06 -35.01
N PRO A 406 -44.14 1.21 -35.46
CA PRO A 406 -45.02 2.24 -34.93
C PRO A 406 -46.50 1.98 -35.28
N PRO A 407 -47.46 2.44 -34.46
CA PRO A 407 -48.88 2.15 -34.63
C PRO A 407 -49.40 2.75 -35.95
N GLY A 408 -49.95 1.88 -36.81
CA GLY A 408 -50.53 2.23 -38.11
C GLY A 408 -49.83 1.63 -39.34
N SER A 409 -48.70 0.93 -39.16
CA SER A 409 -48.00 0.22 -40.25
C SER A 409 -48.37 -1.27 -40.27
N GLN A 410 -48.85 -1.78 -41.41
CA GLN A 410 -49.05 -3.22 -41.59
C GLN A 410 -47.72 -3.87 -41.99
N ILE A 411 -47.24 -4.80 -41.16
CA ILE A 411 -46.07 -5.62 -41.46
C ILE A 411 -46.54 -6.85 -42.24
N TYR A 412 -46.14 -6.96 -43.51
CA TYR A 412 -46.35 -8.19 -44.29
C TYR A 412 -45.31 -9.24 -43.89
N THR A 413 -45.75 -10.47 -43.67
CA THR A 413 -44.86 -11.60 -43.40
C THR A 413 -44.13 -12.05 -44.66
N ARG A 414 -43.02 -12.80 -44.49
CA ARG A 414 -42.16 -13.26 -45.58
C ARG A 414 -42.89 -14.15 -46.60
N GLU A 415 -43.91 -14.88 -46.16
CA GLU A 415 -44.80 -15.68 -47.02
C GLU A 415 -45.72 -14.80 -47.87
N GLN A 416 -46.19 -13.66 -47.34
CA GLN A 416 -47.02 -12.69 -48.06
C GLN A 416 -46.19 -11.91 -49.11
N LEU A 417 -44.91 -11.66 -48.84
CA LEU A 417 -44.00 -11.04 -49.80
C LEU A 417 -43.60 -12.02 -50.93
N ALA A 418 -43.44 -13.31 -50.62
CA ALA A 418 -43.17 -14.35 -51.63
C ALA A 418 -44.32 -14.51 -52.64
N ALA A 419 -45.57 -14.26 -52.23
CA ALA A 419 -46.74 -14.28 -53.10
C ALA A 419 -46.81 -13.10 -54.09
N THR A 420 -46.06 -12.02 -53.87
CA THR A 420 -46.01 -10.85 -54.78
C THR A 420 -44.96 -10.97 -55.88
N GLY A 421 -44.19 -12.06 -55.93
CA GLY A 421 -43.21 -12.33 -56.99
C GLY A 421 -41.97 -11.43 -56.99
N VAL A 422 -41.80 -10.56 -55.99
CA VAL A 422 -40.66 -9.64 -55.89
C VAL A 422 -39.53 -10.30 -55.08
N GLN A 423 -38.44 -10.64 -55.76
CA GLN A 423 -37.21 -11.12 -55.12
C GLN A 423 -36.38 -9.91 -54.63
N PRO A 424 -35.88 -9.92 -53.37
CA PRO A 424 -35.02 -8.86 -52.88
C PRO A 424 -33.63 -8.88 -53.56
N ILE A 425 -33.25 -7.76 -54.16
CA ILE A 425 -31.94 -7.50 -54.76
C ILE A 425 -30.98 -7.05 -53.66
N PHE A 426 -30.37 -7.99 -52.92
CA PHE A 426 -29.05 -7.77 -52.32
C PHE A 426 -28.43 -9.10 -51.88
N ALA A 427 -27.22 -9.38 -52.37
CA ALA A 427 -26.42 -10.56 -52.06
C ALA A 427 -25.15 -10.14 -51.28
N GLY A 428 -24.91 -10.79 -50.14
CA GLY A 428 -23.68 -10.76 -49.35
C GLY A 428 -23.32 -12.19 -48.89
N PRO A 429 -22.06 -12.48 -48.50
CA PRO A 429 -21.40 -13.74 -48.82
C PRO A 429 -21.67 -14.84 -47.78
N TYR A 430 -22.89 -15.36 -47.74
CA TYR A 430 -23.16 -16.67 -47.16
C TYR A 430 -24.04 -17.43 -48.13
N GLY A 431 -23.43 -18.36 -48.86
CA GLY A 431 -24.15 -19.30 -49.71
C GLY A 431 -25.09 -20.17 -48.89
N ALA A 432 -26.19 -20.60 -49.50
CA ALA A 432 -27.16 -21.51 -48.89
C ALA A 432 -26.47 -22.77 -48.38
N GLN A 433 -26.42 -22.97 -47.06
CA GLN A 433 -26.03 -24.24 -46.48
C GLN A 433 -27.22 -25.20 -46.59
N GLY A 434 -27.04 -26.26 -47.38
CA GLY A 434 -28.01 -27.34 -47.53
C GLY A 434 -28.15 -28.14 -46.22
N ASN A 435 -29.36 -28.63 -45.96
CA ASN A 435 -29.65 -29.49 -44.82
C ASN A 435 -28.85 -30.81 -44.89
N PRO A 436 -28.43 -31.37 -43.73
CA PRO A 436 -27.81 -32.70 -43.65
C PRO A 436 -28.80 -33.82 -44.05
N PRO A 437 -28.31 -34.98 -44.51
CA PRO A 437 -29.16 -36.04 -45.05
C PRO A 437 -30.06 -36.69 -43.99
N ALA A 438 -31.24 -37.09 -44.47
CA ALA A 438 -32.38 -37.60 -43.71
C ALA A 438 -32.08 -38.85 -42.87
N SER A 439 -32.59 -38.86 -41.64
CA SER A 439 -32.75 -40.07 -40.84
C SER A 439 -33.73 -41.04 -41.53
N MET A 440 -33.32 -42.30 -41.64
CA MET A 440 -34.13 -43.40 -42.19
C MET A 440 -35.43 -43.62 -41.38
N PRO A 441 -36.50 -44.08 -42.05
CA PRO A 441 -37.86 -44.12 -41.51
C PRO A 441 -38.09 -45.24 -40.48
N PRO A 442 -39.11 -45.09 -39.61
CA PRO A 442 -39.39 -46.00 -38.51
C PRO A 442 -40.07 -47.30 -38.97
N ALA A 443 -39.67 -48.43 -38.39
CA ALA A 443 -40.36 -49.71 -38.55
C ALA A 443 -41.58 -49.80 -37.59
N PRO A 444 -42.69 -50.45 -38.00
CA PRO A 444 -44.00 -50.29 -37.36
C PRO A 444 -44.19 -51.20 -36.15
N PRO A 445 -45.10 -50.82 -35.25
CA PRO A 445 -46.15 -51.76 -34.87
C PRO A 445 -47.56 -51.14 -34.85
N THR A 446 -48.44 -51.74 -35.65
CA THR A 446 -49.81 -52.16 -35.31
C THR A 446 -50.68 -51.30 -34.37
N GLY A 447 -51.57 -50.50 -34.98
CA GLY A 447 -53.04 -50.74 -34.88
C GLY A 447 -53.88 -50.02 -33.81
N GLY A 448 -54.76 -49.13 -34.29
CA GLY A 448 -56.01 -48.67 -33.64
C GLY A 448 -56.00 -47.17 -33.32
N GLY A 449 -56.78 -46.26 -33.91
CA GLY A 449 -58.07 -46.39 -34.58
C GLY A 449 -59.13 -45.63 -33.77
N GLY A 450 -59.34 -44.35 -34.09
CA GLY A 450 -60.30 -43.45 -33.43
C GLY A 450 -59.93 -41.99 -33.63
#